data_AF-A0A1V4Z2B6-F1
#
_entry.id   AF-A0A1V4Z2B6-F1
#
_cell.length_a   1.000
_cell.length_b   1.000
_cell.length_c   1.000
_cell.angle_alpha   90.00
_cell.angle_beta   90.00
_cell.angle_gamma   90.00
#
_symmetry.space_group_name_H-M   'P 1'
#
loop_
_entity.id
_entity.type
_entity.pdbx_description
1 polymer ?
#
loop_
_entity_poly.entity_id
_entity_poly.type
_entity_poly.pdbx_seq_one_letter_code
_entity_poly.pdbx_strand_id
1 'polypeptide(L)'
;MPIRQVPADRPGDADILASLQGLCPVPSGSIIELLPRRQVMDLIEQKRRSGEGDVEVLLKALDFDGEAVFRKGYSQISSCRLRLRTSTMFMLLRAISEGGESRSDVLRRALVPAIEGALERTADSVDEDKARLLRYSLDNWRGLRRSTGDLVEPGDERCGEEASGITHRICLGSEDLPPELNKTSRYFLKNLFRLNNLHGDNMFYHPPEVLEDYWEVISPDQGTFDVRMTPSRKELTVGLFRTSRGFGMNRTENEDYYNLLEFLAAERRDPRIHCCRVELHGPTFEDEQYLQEALSVETVLVEGPIVEGTLAGRPRPLSPEGARIFRSLLRKMSGVRAEVQFPVNLADPDHGQEDFSVLGFDLVYDPDADRFLLDDAPVSPVTLQEVVLVIGSKLLALSRRVYPRPASFPEPDVGRLEEEVHALMARTGREELTEEIAREIVAKITVLDYYESLARYSFSLGEQLLAYLEGEHVVTLPIPRVLLALLNEGLEHQSADERLRAALRSEGG
;
A
#
# COMPACT_ATOMS: atom_id res chain seq x y z
N MET A 1 -17.94 -6.25 -41.90
CA MET A 1 -16.68 -6.28 -42.68
C MET A 1 -15.78 -7.31 -42.02
N PRO A 2 -15.11 -8.19 -42.79
CA PRO A 2 -14.20 -9.18 -42.21
C PRO A 2 -13.03 -8.46 -41.52
N ILE A 3 -12.56 -9.02 -40.40
CA ILE A 3 -11.37 -8.55 -39.69
C ILE A 3 -10.17 -8.87 -40.57
N ARG A 4 -9.38 -7.86 -40.95
CA ARG A 4 -8.31 -8.01 -41.95
C ARG A 4 -6.91 -7.75 -41.43
N GLN A 5 -6.78 -7.13 -40.26
CA GLN A 5 -5.50 -6.74 -39.70
C GLN A 5 -5.52 -6.97 -38.19
N VAL A 6 -4.45 -7.54 -37.65
CA VAL A 6 -4.26 -7.76 -36.22
C VAL A 6 -2.86 -7.25 -35.85
N PRO A 7 -2.66 -6.55 -34.74
CA PRO A 7 -1.34 -6.12 -34.28
C PRO A 7 -0.33 -7.28 -34.18
N ALA A 8 0.92 -7.03 -34.59
CA ALA A 8 1.96 -8.07 -34.67
C ALA A 8 2.41 -8.62 -33.30
N ASP A 9 2.12 -7.93 -32.21
CA ASP A 9 2.36 -8.38 -30.83
C ASP A 9 1.34 -9.42 -30.34
N ARG A 10 0.28 -9.70 -31.13
CA ARG A 10 -0.77 -10.69 -30.83
C ARG A 10 -0.88 -11.81 -31.88
N PRO A 11 0.22 -12.53 -32.21
CA PRO A 11 0.21 -13.54 -33.27
C PRO A 11 -0.76 -14.69 -33.00
N GLY A 12 -0.89 -15.10 -31.74
CA GLY A 12 -1.84 -16.14 -31.36
C GLY A 12 -3.30 -15.72 -31.46
N ASP A 13 -3.63 -14.42 -31.48
CA ASP A 13 -5.00 -13.94 -31.73
C ASP A 13 -5.26 -13.93 -33.24
N ALA A 14 -4.27 -13.50 -34.04
CA ALA A 14 -4.32 -13.52 -35.49
C ALA A 14 -4.54 -14.93 -36.05
N ASP A 15 -3.84 -15.94 -35.52
CA ASP A 15 -4.04 -17.34 -35.90
C ASP A 15 -5.49 -17.79 -35.65
N ILE A 16 -6.06 -17.42 -34.49
CA ILE A 16 -7.42 -17.79 -34.14
C ILE A 16 -8.43 -17.09 -35.05
N LEU A 17 -8.32 -15.77 -35.23
CA LEU A 17 -9.23 -15.00 -36.08
C LEU A 17 -9.15 -15.46 -37.54
N ALA A 18 -7.95 -15.80 -38.04
CA ALA A 18 -7.74 -16.40 -39.35
C ALA A 18 -8.44 -17.75 -39.48
N SER A 19 -8.32 -18.60 -38.45
CA SER A 19 -8.95 -19.93 -38.40
C SER A 19 -10.47 -19.90 -38.43
N LEU A 20 -11.07 -18.83 -37.88
CA LEU A 20 -12.51 -18.61 -37.85
C LEU A 20 -13.04 -18.23 -39.23
N GLN A 21 -12.31 -17.40 -39.97
CA GLN A 21 -12.74 -16.83 -41.25
C GLN A 21 -12.21 -17.59 -42.48
N GLY A 22 -11.46 -18.67 -42.28
CA GLY A 22 -10.82 -19.41 -43.38
C GLY A 22 -9.72 -18.63 -44.10
N LEU A 23 -9.05 -17.71 -43.38
CA LEU A 23 -7.98 -16.85 -43.89
C LEU A 23 -6.60 -17.40 -43.46
N CYS A 24 -5.54 -16.83 -44.02
CA CYS A 24 -4.15 -17.09 -43.65
C CYS A 24 -3.55 -15.84 -42.98
N PRO A 25 -2.91 -15.97 -41.80
CA PRO A 25 -2.21 -14.87 -41.17
C PRO A 25 -0.87 -14.63 -41.87
N VAL A 26 -0.65 -13.41 -42.36
CA VAL A 26 0.56 -13.00 -43.06
C VAL A 26 1.21 -11.83 -42.31
N PRO A 27 2.40 -12.02 -41.71
CA PRO A 27 3.13 -10.94 -41.06
C PRO A 27 3.52 -9.84 -42.05
N SER A 28 3.21 -8.59 -41.71
CA SER A 28 3.51 -7.40 -42.51
C SER A 28 3.92 -6.23 -41.61
N GLY A 29 5.20 -6.23 -41.19
CA GLY A 29 5.74 -5.18 -40.32
C GLY A 29 5.10 -5.20 -38.92
N SER A 30 4.41 -4.11 -38.54
CA SER A 30 3.75 -3.94 -37.25
C SER A 30 2.35 -4.58 -37.15
N ILE A 31 1.87 -5.18 -38.24
CA ILE A 31 0.57 -5.84 -38.32
C ILE A 31 0.69 -7.23 -38.93
N ILE A 32 -0.32 -8.06 -38.71
CA ILE A 32 -0.55 -9.35 -39.34
C ILE A 32 -1.82 -9.21 -40.17
N GLU A 33 -1.67 -9.34 -41.48
CA GLU A 33 -2.79 -9.27 -42.43
C GLU A 33 -3.47 -10.64 -42.53
N LEU A 34 -4.80 -10.67 -42.42
CA LEU A 34 -5.59 -11.89 -42.60
C LEU A 34 -6.06 -11.95 -44.05
N LEU A 35 -5.39 -12.76 -44.87
CA LEU A 35 -5.59 -12.79 -46.32
C LEU A 35 -6.22 -14.12 -46.77
N PRO A 36 -7.13 -14.10 -47.76
CA PRO A 36 -7.57 -15.33 -48.41
C PRO A 36 -6.40 -16.05 -49.06
N ARG A 37 -6.38 -17.39 -49.00
CA ARG A 37 -5.34 -18.23 -49.62
C ARG A 37 -5.03 -17.84 -51.07
N ARG A 38 -6.05 -17.50 -51.86
CA ARG A 38 -5.88 -17.05 -53.25
C ARG A 38 -5.06 -15.76 -53.36
N GLN A 39 -5.30 -14.78 -52.49
CA GLN A 39 -4.54 -13.53 -52.47
C GLN A 39 -3.09 -13.75 -52.02
N VAL A 40 -2.84 -14.68 -51.09
CA VAL A 40 -1.48 -15.08 -50.70
C VAL A 40 -0.73 -15.70 -51.88
N MET A 41 -1.40 -16.55 -52.67
CA MET A 41 -0.84 -17.12 -53.90
C MET A 41 -0.51 -16.04 -54.94
N ASP A 42 -1.43 -15.10 -55.17
CA ASP A 42 -1.22 -13.98 -56.11
C ASP A 42 -0.02 -13.10 -55.69
N LEU A 43 0.14 -12.85 -54.38
CA LEU A 43 1.29 -12.11 -53.82
C LEU A 43 2.61 -12.87 -53.97
N ILE A 44 2.61 -14.20 -53.82
CA ILE A 44 3.79 -15.04 -54.06
C ILE A 44 4.22 -14.96 -55.52
N GLU A 45 3.28 -15.05 -56.46
CA GLU A 45 3.57 -14.93 -57.89
C GLU A 45 4.10 -13.53 -58.24
N GLN A 46 3.53 -12.49 -57.66
CA GLN A 46 3.97 -11.11 -57.86
C GLN A 46 5.40 -10.90 -57.35
N LYS A 47 5.72 -11.35 -56.13
CA LYS A 47 7.07 -11.23 -55.54
C LYS A 47 8.12 -12.07 -56.26
N ARG A 48 7.74 -13.25 -56.78
CA ARG A 48 8.62 -14.07 -57.64
C ARG A 48 8.98 -13.37 -58.96
N ARG A 49 8.07 -12.55 -59.50
CA ARG A 49 8.29 -11.78 -60.74
C ARG A 49 9.10 -10.50 -60.52
N SER A 50 8.97 -9.86 -59.36
CA SER A 50 9.70 -8.62 -59.03
C SER A 50 11.09 -8.84 -58.42
N GLY A 51 11.38 -10.04 -57.93
CA GLY A 51 12.70 -10.37 -57.35
C GLY A 51 12.96 -9.74 -55.97
N GLU A 52 11.95 -9.15 -55.34
CA GLU A 52 12.03 -8.48 -54.04
C GLU A 52 11.03 -9.07 -53.03
N GLY A 53 11.52 -9.44 -51.84
CA GLY A 53 10.72 -9.73 -50.64
C GLY A 53 10.75 -11.19 -50.14
N ASP A 54 10.32 -11.38 -48.88
CA ASP A 54 10.25 -12.67 -48.19
C ASP A 54 9.15 -13.60 -48.75
N VAL A 55 9.44 -14.31 -49.84
CA VAL A 55 8.57 -15.37 -50.39
C VAL A 55 8.41 -16.53 -49.40
N GLU A 56 9.42 -16.80 -48.58
CA GLU A 56 9.39 -17.86 -47.56
C GLU A 56 8.31 -17.63 -46.50
N VAL A 57 8.11 -16.39 -46.06
CA VAL A 57 7.08 -16.03 -45.08
C VAL A 57 5.67 -16.28 -45.64
N LEU A 58 5.45 -15.97 -46.93
CA LEU A 58 4.16 -16.22 -47.60
C LEU A 58 3.90 -17.70 -47.84
N LEU A 59 4.93 -18.48 -48.19
CA LEU A 59 4.83 -19.94 -48.32
C LEU A 59 4.46 -20.58 -46.98
N LYS A 60 5.10 -20.15 -45.88
CA LYS A 60 4.76 -20.61 -44.53
C LYS A 60 3.33 -20.27 -44.12
N ALA A 61 2.78 -19.14 -44.57
CA ALA A 61 1.39 -18.77 -44.32
C ALA A 61 0.39 -19.68 -45.06
N LEU A 62 0.77 -20.31 -46.18
CA LEU A 62 -0.08 -21.29 -46.88
C LEU A 62 -0.18 -22.63 -46.13
N ASP A 63 0.86 -22.99 -45.37
CA ASP A 63 0.88 -24.19 -44.52
C ASP A 63 -0.02 -24.05 -43.27
N PHE A 64 -0.70 -22.91 -43.11
CA PHE A 64 -1.60 -22.65 -41.99
C PHE A 64 -2.81 -23.60 -41.97
N ASP A 65 -2.84 -24.46 -40.96
CA ASP A 65 -3.96 -25.37 -40.65
C ASP A 65 -4.92 -24.71 -39.65
N GLY A 66 -5.88 -23.96 -40.19
CA GLY A 66 -6.92 -23.31 -39.39
C GLY A 66 -7.80 -24.30 -38.61
N GLU A 67 -7.98 -25.54 -39.06
CA GLU A 67 -8.84 -26.48 -38.33
C GLU A 67 -8.15 -27.01 -37.07
N ALA A 68 -6.85 -27.34 -37.16
CA ALA A 68 -6.06 -27.71 -35.99
C ALA A 68 -5.95 -26.55 -34.98
N VAL A 69 -5.74 -25.32 -35.46
CA VAL A 69 -5.68 -24.12 -34.62
C VAL A 69 -7.01 -23.88 -33.91
N PHE A 70 -8.14 -23.98 -34.62
CA PHE A 70 -9.47 -23.80 -34.02
C PHE A 70 -9.75 -24.84 -32.93
N ARG A 71 -9.50 -26.13 -33.18
CA ARG A 71 -9.73 -27.20 -32.18
C ARG A 71 -8.89 -27.02 -30.91
N LYS A 72 -7.63 -26.63 -31.10
CA LYS A 72 -6.73 -26.35 -29.98
C LYS A 72 -7.17 -25.12 -29.20
N GLY A 73 -7.53 -24.03 -29.89
CA GLY A 73 -7.99 -22.80 -29.24
C GLY A 73 -9.33 -22.96 -28.53
N TYR A 74 -10.25 -23.74 -29.09
CA TYR A 74 -11.57 -23.99 -28.51
C TYR A 74 -11.50 -24.78 -27.19
N SER A 75 -10.57 -25.73 -27.11
CA SER A 75 -10.39 -26.57 -25.90
C SER A 75 -9.50 -25.93 -24.83
N GLN A 76 -8.78 -24.85 -25.16
CA GLN A 76 -7.83 -24.21 -24.25
C GLN A 76 -8.46 -23.06 -23.47
N ILE A 77 -8.29 -23.08 -22.14
CA ILE A 77 -8.58 -21.95 -21.26
C ILE A 77 -7.33 -21.08 -21.16
N SER A 78 -7.51 -19.76 -21.21
CA SER A 78 -6.47 -18.75 -21.06
C SER A 78 -6.81 -17.77 -19.95
N SER A 79 -5.81 -17.05 -19.45
CA SER A 79 -6.00 -15.95 -18.49
C SER A 79 -6.07 -14.64 -19.28
N CYS A 80 -7.21 -13.95 -19.21
CA CYS A 80 -7.37 -12.59 -19.70
C CYS A 80 -6.90 -11.62 -18.61
N ARG A 81 -5.96 -10.75 -18.94
CA ARG A 81 -5.44 -9.71 -18.06
C ARG A 81 -6.08 -8.38 -18.45
N LEU A 82 -6.81 -7.78 -17.53
CA LEU A 82 -7.46 -6.48 -17.71
C LEU A 82 -6.72 -5.44 -16.87
N ARG A 83 -6.31 -4.34 -17.50
CA ARG A 83 -5.85 -3.15 -16.76
C ARG A 83 -7.05 -2.28 -16.47
N LEU A 84 -7.37 -2.10 -15.20
CA LEU A 84 -8.52 -1.34 -14.72
C LEU A 84 -8.03 -0.20 -13.85
N ARG A 85 -8.60 1.00 -14.00
CA ARG A 85 -8.32 2.09 -13.07
C ARG A 85 -8.86 1.76 -11.68
N THR A 86 -8.27 2.35 -10.64
CA THR A 86 -8.75 2.24 -9.26
C THR A 86 -10.22 2.66 -9.12
N SER A 87 -10.66 3.65 -9.90
CA SER A 87 -12.08 4.05 -9.98
C SER A 87 -12.99 2.93 -10.50
N THR A 88 -12.58 2.23 -11.55
CA THR A 88 -13.32 1.09 -12.09
C THR A 88 -13.31 -0.08 -11.10
N MET A 89 -12.19 -0.32 -10.43
CA MET A 89 -12.10 -1.31 -9.35
C MET A 89 -13.06 -0.99 -8.20
N PHE A 90 -13.10 0.27 -7.76
CA PHE A 90 -14.02 0.72 -6.72
C PHE A 90 -15.48 0.46 -7.11
N MET A 91 -15.88 0.82 -8.33
CA MET A 91 -17.22 0.56 -8.84
C MET A 91 -17.54 -0.93 -8.92
N LEU A 92 -16.58 -1.73 -9.40
CA LEU A 92 -16.71 -3.18 -9.51
C LEU A 92 -16.95 -3.80 -8.13
N LEU A 93 -16.10 -3.51 -7.15
CA LEU A 93 -16.19 -4.03 -5.78
C LEU A 93 -17.45 -3.57 -5.06
N ARG A 94 -17.92 -2.35 -5.34
CA ARG A 94 -19.21 -1.86 -4.87
C ARG A 94 -20.37 -2.68 -5.45
N ALA A 95 -20.38 -2.92 -6.76
CA ALA A 95 -21.42 -3.74 -7.42
C ALA A 95 -21.43 -5.18 -6.91
N ILE A 96 -20.26 -5.78 -6.65
CA ILE A 96 -20.11 -7.11 -6.05
C ILE A 96 -20.68 -7.13 -4.62
N SER A 97 -20.39 -6.09 -3.82
CA SER A 97 -20.87 -5.99 -2.44
C SER A 97 -22.39 -5.77 -2.35
N GLU A 98 -22.97 -4.96 -3.25
CA GLU A 98 -24.40 -4.64 -3.28
C GLU A 98 -25.23 -5.76 -3.95
N GLY A 99 -24.71 -6.38 -5.01
CA GLY A 99 -25.41 -7.40 -5.80
C GLY A 99 -25.21 -8.84 -5.32
N GLY A 100 -24.20 -9.11 -4.47
CA GLY A 100 -23.86 -10.47 -4.01
C GLY A 100 -23.35 -11.40 -5.12
N GLU A 101 -22.98 -10.84 -6.28
CA GLU A 101 -22.40 -11.57 -7.41
C GLU A 101 -20.89 -11.78 -7.19
N SER A 102 -20.27 -12.73 -7.91
CA SER A 102 -18.80 -12.85 -7.88
C SER A 102 -18.13 -11.81 -8.79
N ARG A 103 -16.87 -11.46 -8.50
CA ARG A 103 -16.04 -10.59 -9.38
C ARG A 103 -16.07 -11.05 -10.83
N SER A 104 -15.92 -12.35 -11.06
CA SER A 104 -15.95 -12.97 -12.38
C SER A 104 -17.31 -12.86 -13.06
N ASP A 105 -18.43 -12.87 -12.32
CA ASP A 105 -19.77 -12.70 -12.89
C ASP A 105 -19.97 -11.29 -13.43
N VAL A 106 -19.61 -10.28 -12.63
CA VAL A 106 -19.73 -8.87 -13.03
C VAL A 106 -18.84 -8.55 -14.23
N LEU A 107 -17.58 -9.02 -14.21
CA LEU A 107 -16.66 -8.85 -15.34
C LEU A 107 -17.20 -9.53 -16.61
N ARG A 108 -17.71 -10.76 -16.51
CA ARG A 108 -18.30 -11.46 -17.65
C ARG A 108 -19.52 -10.72 -18.19
N ARG A 109 -20.44 -10.28 -17.32
CA ARG A 109 -21.62 -9.52 -17.74
C ARG A 109 -21.25 -8.28 -18.56
N ALA A 110 -20.22 -7.54 -18.13
CA ALA A 110 -19.77 -6.35 -18.85
C ALA A 110 -19.05 -6.65 -20.17
N LEU A 111 -18.33 -7.77 -20.26
CA LEU A 111 -17.49 -8.11 -21.42
C LEU A 111 -18.20 -8.99 -22.47
N VAL A 112 -19.19 -9.79 -22.08
CA VAL A 112 -19.98 -10.64 -23.01
C VAL A 112 -20.51 -9.85 -24.21
N PRO A 113 -21.11 -8.66 -24.05
CA PRO A 113 -21.59 -7.87 -25.19
C PRO A 113 -20.49 -7.48 -26.20
N ALA A 114 -19.21 -7.44 -25.79
CA ALA A 114 -18.09 -7.17 -26.71
C ALA A 114 -17.84 -8.36 -27.63
N ILE A 115 -17.91 -9.56 -27.05
CA ILE A 115 -17.71 -10.82 -27.74
C ILE A 115 -18.89 -11.09 -28.66
N GLU A 116 -20.12 -10.83 -28.21
CA GLU A 116 -21.34 -10.93 -29.05
C GLU A 116 -21.24 -10.02 -30.27
N GLY A 117 -20.89 -8.74 -30.08
CA GLY A 117 -20.71 -7.82 -31.21
C GLY A 117 -19.57 -8.21 -32.16
N ALA A 118 -18.49 -8.82 -31.66
CA ALA A 118 -17.42 -9.36 -32.52
C ALA A 118 -17.87 -10.61 -33.30
N LEU A 119 -18.64 -11.50 -32.66
CA LEU A 119 -19.25 -12.66 -33.31
C LEU A 119 -20.24 -12.25 -34.40
N GLU A 120 -21.09 -11.26 -34.15
CA GLU A 120 -22.04 -10.75 -35.15
C GLU A 120 -21.33 -10.16 -36.37
N ARG A 121 -20.26 -9.38 -36.14
CA ARG A 121 -19.44 -8.81 -37.24
C ARG A 121 -18.73 -9.88 -38.08
N THR A 122 -18.48 -11.05 -37.52
CA THR A 122 -17.78 -12.17 -38.19
C THR A 122 -18.73 -13.28 -38.65
N ALA A 123 -20.02 -13.22 -38.32
CA ALA A 123 -20.97 -14.30 -38.57
C ALA A 123 -21.08 -14.68 -40.06
N ASP A 124 -20.97 -13.72 -40.97
CA ASP A 124 -21.08 -13.95 -42.42
C ASP A 124 -19.85 -14.64 -43.03
N SER A 125 -18.70 -14.64 -42.34
CA SER A 125 -17.44 -15.24 -42.83
C SER A 125 -17.04 -16.50 -42.08
N VAL A 126 -17.75 -16.86 -41.01
CA VAL A 126 -17.48 -18.05 -40.18
C VAL A 126 -18.39 -19.19 -40.60
N ASP A 127 -17.83 -20.39 -40.66
CA ASP A 127 -18.59 -21.62 -40.92
C ASP A 127 -19.71 -21.84 -39.88
N GLU A 128 -20.87 -22.33 -40.30
CA GLU A 128 -22.06 -22.43 -39.45
C GLU A 128 -21.83 -23.32 -38.21
N ASP A 129 -21.07 -24.41 -38.36
CA ASP A 129 -20.77 -25.31 -37.25
C ASP A 129 -19.81 -24.65 -36.25
N LYS A 130 -18.81 -23.91 -36.73
CA LYS A 130 -17.92 -23.11 -35.88
C LYS A 130 -18.69 -22.01 -35.15
N ALA A 131 -19.61 -21.32 -35.81
CA ALA A 131 -20.44 -20.30 -35.20
C ALA A 131 -21.33 -20.87 -34.08
N ARG A 132 -21.91 -22.06 -34.27
CA ARG A 132 -22.68 -22.77 -33.23
C ARG A 132 -21.82 -23.14 -32.02
N LEU A 133 -20.61 -23.64 -32.25
CA LEU A 133 -19.66 -23.96 -31.18
C LEU A 133 -19.23 -22.70 -30.40
N LEU A 134 -18.96 -21.59 -31.08
CA LEU A 134 -18.61 -20.32 -30.43
C LEU A 134 -19.74 -19.78 -29.57
N ARG A 135 -20.99 -19.82 -30.06
CA ARG A 135 -22.17 -19.45 -29.26
C ARG A 135 -22.32 -20.33 -28.02
N TYR A 136 -22.18 -21.65 -28.18
CA TYR A 136 -22.20 -22.58 -27.05
C TYR A 136 -21.07 -22.30 -26.04
N SER A 137 -19.86 -21.99 -26.51
CA SER A 137 -18.74 -21.60 -25.64
C SER A 137 -19.03 -20.31 -24.88
N LEU A 138 -19.61 -19.32 -25.55
CA LEU A 138 -19.99 -18.04 -24.94
C LEU A 138 -21.11 -18.21 -23.91
N ASP A 139 -22.15 -18.99 -24.21
CA ASP A 139 -23.24 -19.29 -23.27
C ASP A 139 -22.74 -20.02 -22.03
N ASN A 140 -21.84 -21.00 -22.22
CA ASN A 140 -21.20 -21.69 -21.11
C ASN A 140 -20.30 -20.76 -20.30
N TRP A 141 -19.52 -19.90 -20.95
CA TRP A 141 -18.65 -18.96 -20.26
C TRP A 141 -19.47 -17.92 -19.48
N ARG A 142 -20.57 -17.42 -20.06
CA ARG A 142 -21.55 -16.54 -19.40
C ARG A 142 -22.19 -17.22 -18.20
N GLY A 143 -22.59 -18.48 -18.36
CA GLY A 143 -23.29 -19.29 -17.36
C GLY A 143 -22.37 -20.12 -16.45
N LEU A 144 -21.04 -19.95 -16.52
CA LEU A 144 -20.07 -20.72 -15.74
C LEU A 144 -20.22 -20.34 -14.26
N ARG A 145 -21.20 -20.93 -13.59
CA ARG A 145 -21.32 -20.93 -12.14
C ARG A 145 -20.76 -22.26 -11.68
N ARG A 146 -19.53 -22.29 -11.17
CA ARG A 146 -19.10 -23.32 -10.20
C ARG A 146 -17.72 -23.09 -9.58
N SER A 147 -17.75 -23.09 -8.24
CA SER A 147 -16.95 -23.94 -7.35
C SER A 147 -15.55 -24.32 -7.84
N THR A 148 -14.65 -23.35 -7.86
CA THR A 148 -13.22 -23.63 -7.78
C THR A 148 -12.68 -22.45 -7.03
N GLY A 149 -12.05 -22.70 -5.87
CA GLY A 149 -11.69 -21.69 -4.90
C GLY A 149 -11.22 -20.43 -5.60
N ASP A 150 -11.88 -19.31 -5.28
CA ASP A 150 -11.45 -17.98 -5.68
C ASP A 150 -9.93 -17.97 -5.51
N LEU A 151 -9.20 -17.94 -6.63
CA LEU A 151 -7.80 -17.55 -6.60
C LEU A 151 -7.88 -16.10 -6.16
N VAL A 152 -7.84 -15.91 -4.84
CA VAL A 152 -7.62 -14.63 -4.20
C VAL A 152 -6.30 -14.16 -4.79
N GLU A 153 -6.39 -13.31 -5.81
CA GLU A 153 -5.23 -12.58 -6.28
C GLU A 153 -4.76 -11.72 -5.11
N PRO A 154 -3.44 -11.58 -4.90
CA PRO A 154 -2.92 -10.70 -3.87
C PRO A 154 -3.53 -9.30 -4.05
N GLY A 155 -4.38 -8.90 -3.11
CA GLY A 155 -5.10 -7.62 -3.10
C GLY A 155 -6.62 -7.71 -3.01
N ASP A 156 -7.24 -8.85 -3.33
CA ASP A 156 -8.69 -9.09 -3.17
C ASP A 156 -8.95 -10.00 -1.95
N GLU A 157 -8.46 -9.58 -0.78
CA GLU A 157 -8.64 -10.34 0.46
C GLU A 157 -10.10 -10.24 0.96
N ARG A 158 -10.79 -11.38 1.07
CA ARG A 158 -11.97 -11.48 1.94
C ARG A 158 -11.47 -11.54 3.38
N CYS A 159 -11.49 -10.43 4.11
CA CYS A 159 -11.25 -10.47 5.55
C CYS A 159 -12.41 -11.23 6.23
N GLY A 160 -12.11 -12.39 6.80
CA GLY A 160 -13.07 -13.18 7.56
C GLY A 160 -13.38 -12.54 8.91
N GLU A 161 -14.61 -12.05 9.08
CA GLU A 161 -15.55 -12.33 10.17
C GLU A 161 -16.80 -11.43 9.95
N GLU A 162 -17.84 -12.05 9.38
CA GLU A 162 -19.29 -11.72 9.34
C GLU A 162 -19.82 -10.28 9.08
N ALA A 163 -19.04 -9.22 8.86
CA ALA A 163 -19.60 -7.89 8.55
C ALA A 163 -18.72 -6.91 7.74
N SER A 164 -17.55 -7.30 7.27
CA SER A 164 -16.67 -6.44 6.46
C SER A 164 -16.92 -6.70 4.98
N GLY A 165 -17.41 -5.69 4.26
CA GLY A 165 -17.60 -5.78 2.82
C GLY A 165 -16.27 -5.98 2.07
N ILE A 166 -16.35 -6.18 0.75
CA ILE A 166 -15.19 -6.57 -0.05
C ILE A 166 -14.22 -5.39 -0.15
N THR A 167 -12.95 -5.66 0.15
CA THR A 167 -11.88 -4.65 0.20
C THR A 167 -10.86 -4.87 -0.90
N HIS A 168 -10.39 -3.77 -1.50
CA HIS A 168 -9.17 -3.77 -2.30
C HIS A 168 -8.01 -3.36 -1.40
N ARG A 169 -6.98 -4.22 -1.28
CA ARG A 169 -5.81 -3.97 -0.44
C ARG A 169 -4.54 -3.91 -1.27
N ILE A 170 -3.72 -2.89 -1.03
CA ILE A 170 -2.34 -2.87 -1.51
C ILE A 170 -1.43 -2.69 -0.30
N CYS A 171 -0.49 -3.60 -0.14
CA CYS A 171 0.51 -3.54 0.91
C CYS A 171 1.91 -3.54 0.28
N LEU A 172 2.61 -2.42 0.40
CA LEU A 172 4.03 -2.33 0.07
C LEU A 172 4.84 -2.62 1.34
N GLY A 173 5.65 -3.67 1.28
CA GLY A 173 6.65 -3.96 2.31
C GLY A 173 7.82 -2.98 2.26
N SER A 174 8.68 -3.01 3.28
CA SER A 174 9.82 -2.08 3.41
C SER A 174 10.76 -2.04 2.19
N GLU A 175 10.87 -3.14 1.45
CA GLU A 175 11.74 -3.24 0.27
C GLU A 175 11.14 -2.57 -0.99
N ASP A 176 9.81 -2.47 -1.06
CA ASP A 176 9.09 -1.93 -2.21
C ASP A 176 8.58 -0.49 -1.97
N LEU A 177 8.85 0.07 -0.79
CA LEU A 177 8.41 1.41 -0.43
C LEU A 177 9.17 2.49 -1.23
N PRO A 178 8.46 3.52 -1.73
CA PRO A 178 9.09 4.71 -2.28
C PRO A 178 10.08 5.32 -1.27
N PRO A 179 11.34 5.64 -1.67
CA PRO A 179 12.38 6.09 -0.74
C PRO A 179 11.98 7.31 0.08
N GLU A 180 11.28 8.27 -0.54
CA GLU A 180 10.83 9.48 0.17
C GLU A 180 9.70 9.19 1.17
N LEU A 181 8.75 8.29 0.85
CA LEU A 181 7.71 7.90 1.80
C LEU A 181 8.31 7.18 3.01
N ASN A 182 9.25 6.26 2.75
CA ASN A 182 9.99 5.56 3.78
C ASN A 182 10.71 6.56 4.71
N LYS A 183 11.55 7.43 4.14
CA LYS A 183 12.32 8.43 4.87
C LYS A 183 11.43 9.37 5.69
N THR A 184 10.36 9.90 5.10
CA THR A 184 9.47 10.84 5.78
C THR A 184 8.64 10.17 6.86
N SER A 185 8.20 8.92 6.67
CA SER A 185 7.50 8.15 7.71
C SER A 185 8.39 7.90 8.94
N ARG A 186 9.66 7.49 8.73
CA ARG A 186 10.65 7.32 9.80
C ARG A 186 10.90 8.63 10.52
N TYR A 187 11.07 9.72 9.78
CA TYR A 187 11.34 11.03 10.35
C TYR A 187 10.17 11.56 11.19
N PHE A 188 8.92 11.36 10.71
CA PHE A 188 7.72 11.69 11.46
C PHE A 188 7.62 10.90 12.76
N LEU A 189 7.80 9.57 12.72
CA LEU A 189 7.70 8.72 13.91
C LEU A 189 8.79 9.04 14.94
N LYS A 190 10.03 9.28 14.47
CA LYS A 190 11.15 9.74 15.30
C LYS A 190 10.83 11.05 16.02
N ASN A 191 10.33 12.05 15.29
CA ASN A 191 10.03 13.35 15.88
C ASN A 191 8.80 13.32 16.79
N LEU A 192 7.81 12.47 16.50
CA LEU A 192 6.70 12.20 17.42
C LEU A 192 7.20 11.56 18.73
N PHE A 193 8.13 10.61 18.63
CA PHE A 193 8.77 9.99 19.80
C PHE A 193 9.55 11.02 20.63
N ARG A 194 10.35 11.88 19.98
CA ARG A 194 11.07 12.98 20.65
C ARG A 194 10.13 14.01 21.27
N LEU A 195 9.03 14.33 20.59
CA LEU A 195 7.99 15.23 21.12
C LEU A 195 7.38 14.66 22.41
N ASN A 196 7.15 13.34 22.47
CA ASN A 196 6.64 12.68 23.67
C ASN A 196 7.67 12.52 24.79
N ASN A 197 8.95 12.72 24.49
CA ASN A 197 10.00 12.79 25.50
C ASN A 197 10.05 14.17 26.21
N LEU A 198 9.46 15.21 25.62
CA LEU A 198 9.36 16.54 26.22
C LEU A 198 8.30 16.59 27.33
N HIS A 199 8.61 17.31 28.41
CA HIS A 199 7.68 17.58 29.49
C HIS A 199 8.02 18.87 30.26
N GLY A 200 7.01 19.43 30.93
CA GLY A 200 7.20 20.61 31.81
C GLY A 200 7.84 21.79 31.08
N ASP A 201 8.73 22.50 31.77
CA ASP A 201 9.44 23.68 31.27
C ASP A 201 10.63 23.29 30.37
N ASN A 202 10.36 22.75 29.18
CA ASN A 202 11.38 22.33 28.20
C ASN A 202 12.33 21.21 28.70
N MET A 203 11.86 20.36 29.62
CA MET A 203 12.64 19.25 30.14
C MET A 203 12.41 17.97 29.33
N PHE A 204 13.37 17.06 29.39
CA PHE A 204 13.32 15.78 28.71
C PHE A 204 13.33 14.63 29.72
N TYR A 205 12.53 13.57 29.50
CA TYR A 205 12.59 12.39 30.36
C TYR A 205 13.91 11.63 30.19
N HIS A 206 14.40 11.57 28.95
CA HIS A 206 15.69 10.99 28.57
C HIS A 206 16.53 12.00 27.77
N PRO A 207 17.86 11.94 27.84
CA PRO A 207 18.72 12.81 27.04
C PRO A 207 18.40 12.69 25.53
N PRO A 208 18.27 13.82 24.80
CA PRO A 208 17.96 13.80 23.37
C PRO A 208 18.93 12.95 22.55
N GLU A 209 20.22 12.95 22.91
CA GLU A 209 21.30 12.23 22.23
C GLU A 209 21.04 10.71 22.22
N VAL A 210 20.57 10.15 23.34
CA VAL A 210 20.29 8.71 23.45
C VAL A 210 19.10 8.31 22.57
N LEU A 211 18.13 9.21 22.38
CA LEU A 211 17.02 8.97 21.46
C LEU A 211 17.47 9.06 20.00
N GLU A 212 18.35 9.99 19.67
CA GLU A 212 18.97 10.06 18.35
C GLU A 212 19.74 8.78 18.03
N ASP A 213 20.57 8.28 18.96
CA ASP A 213 21.31 7.03 18.80
C ASP A 213 20.38 5.82 18.63
N TYR A 214 19.30 5.75 19.42
CA TYR A 214 18.26 4.74 19.23
C TYR A 214 17.73 4.78 17.80
N TRP A 215 17.34 5.95 17.32
CA TRP A 215 16.70 6.10 16.02
C TRP A 215 17.65 5.97 14.84
N GLU A 216 18.93 6.30 14.96
CA GLU A 216 19.90 6.19 13.86
C GLU A 216 20.58 4.82 13.81
N VAL A 217 20.90 4.23 14.96
CA VAL A 217 21.73 3.02 15.04
C VAL A 217 20.90 1.74 15.16
N ILE A 218 19.75 1.82 15.83
CA ILE A 218 18.99 0.62 16.21
C ILE A 218 17.63 0.55 15.54
N SER A 219 16.83 1.61 15.63
CA SER A 219 15.45 1.61 15.17
C SER A 219 15.43 1.32 13.67
N PRO A 220 14.87 0.16 13.28
CA PRO A 220 14.89 -0.23 11.89
C PRO A 220 13.88 0.62 11.10
N ASP A 221 13.91 0.48 9.78
CA ASP A 221 12.87 1.04 8.93
C ASP A 221 11.47 0.53 9.36
N GLN A 222 10.60 1.48 9.70
CA GLN A 222 9.23 1.25 10.19
C GLN A 222 8.17 1.56 9.13
N GLY A 223 8.57 2.00 7.93
CA GLY A 223 7.63 2.41 6.90
C GLY A 223 6.72 1.26 6.46
N THR A 224 5.43 1.55 6.27
CA THR A 224 4.51 0.70 5.53
C THR A 224 3.64 1.57 4.63
N PHE A 225 3.13 0.99 3.55
CA PHE A 225 2.03 1.56 2.80
C PHE A 225 1.01 0.45 2.59
N ASP A 226 0.14 0.29 3.58
CA ASP A 226 -0.97 -0.67 3.56
C ASP A 226 -2.28 0.08 3.37
N VAL A 227 -2.72 0.20 2.13
CA VAL A 227 -3.95 0.91 1.78
C VAL A 227 -5.07 -0.11 1.58
N ARG A 228 -6.16 0.05 2.30
CA ARG A 228 -7.37 -0.77 2.18
C ARG A 228 -8.54 0.12 1.80
N MET A 229 -9.10 -0.12 0.62
CA MET A 229 -10.28 0.56 0.12
C MET A 229 -11.49 -0.33 0.29
N THR A 230 -12.51 0.15 1.00
CA THR A 230 -13.75 -0.59 1.29
C THR A 230 -14.95 0.15 0.69
N PRO A 231 -15.34 -0.13 -0.57
CA PRO A 231 -16.35 0.66 -1.27
C PRO A 231 -17.74 0.62 -0.63
N SER A 232 -18.12 -0.52 -0.04
CA SER A 232 -19.41 -0.68 0.66
C SER A 232 -19.55 0.21 1.89
N ARG A 233 -18.44 0.51 2.56
CA ARG A 233 -18.38 1.42 3.72
C ARG A 233 -18.03 2.86 3.33
N LYS A 234 -17.69 3.10 2.06
CA LYS A 234 -17.16 4.39 1.59
C LYS A 234 -15.93 4.80 2.41
N GLU A 235 -15.04 3.86 2.65
CA GLU A 235 -13.90 4.05 3.56
C GLU A 235 -12.59 3.70 2.85
N LEU A 236 -11.55 4.48 3.12
CA LEU A 236 -10.16 4.18 2.79
C LEU A 236 -9.34 4.20 4.08
N THR A 237 -8.63 3.11 4.38
CA THR A 237 -7.68 3.07 5.50
C THR A 237 -6.25 2.94 5.02
N VAL A 238 -5.32 3.53 5.76
CA VAL A 238 -3.90 3.62 5.40
C VAL A 238 -3.07 3.30 6.62
N GLY A 239 -2.35 2.18 6.58
CA GLY A 239 -1.33 1.82 7.55
C GLY A 239 -0.07 2.66 7.38
N LEU A 240 0.27 3.44 8.40
CA LEU A 240 1.34 4.43 8.42
C LEU A 240 2.72 3.81 8.65
N PHE A 241 2.81 2.88 9.60
CA PHE A 241 4.06 2.24 10.03
C PHE A 241 3.77 0.94 10.79
N ARG A 242 4.80 0.11 10.98
CA ARG A 242 4.73 -1.04 11.88
C ARG A 242 4.97 -0.60 13.31
N THR A 243 4.05 -0.94 14.23
CA THR A 243 4.16 -0.57 15.65
C THR A 243 5.03 -1.50 16.46
N SER A 244 5.33 -2.71 15.98
CA SER A 244 6.11 -3.72 16.71
C SER A 244 7.35 -4.16 15.93
N ARG A 245 8.54 -4.05 16.54
CA ARG A 245 9.74 -4.75 16.06
C ARG A 245 10.72 -5.05 17.20
N GLY A 246 10.98 -6.34 17.43
CA GLY A 246 12.02 -6.81 18.34
C GLY A 246 13.42 -6.73 17.70
N PHE A 247 14.42 -6.36 18.50
CA PHE A 247 15.83 -6.34 18.12
C PHE A 247 16.72 -6.88 19.26
N GLY A 248 17.94 -7.29 18.92
CA GLY A 248 18.93 -7.77 19.89
C GLY A 248 20.15 -6.86 19.93
N MET A 249 20.62 -6.52 21.13
CA MET A 249 21.86 -5.79 21.36
C MET A 249 22.85 -6.68 22.11
N ASN A 250 23.99 -6.96 21.49
CA ASN A 250 25.12 -7.61 22.17
C ASN A 250 25.93 -6.55 22.91
N ARG A 251 26.51 -6.92 24.06
CA ARG A 251 27.40 -6.03 24.81
C ARG A 251 28.58 -5.59 23.95
N THR A 252 28.86 -4.30 24.00
CA THR A 252 30.08 -3.71 23.45
C THR A 252 30.75 -2.82 24.51
N GLU A 253 31.98 -2.38 24.22
CA GLU A 253 32.68 -1.39 25.06
C GLU A 253 32.25 0.05 24.74
N ASN A 254 31.39 0.27 23.72
CA ASN A 254 30.90 1.60 23.36
C ASN A 254 29.99 2.17 24.48
N GLU A 255 30.18 3.43 24.85
CA GLU A 255 29.33 4.12 25.83
C GLU A 255 27.88 4.22 25.37
N ASP A 256 27.64 4.37 24.06
CA ASP A 256 26.29 4.45 23.47
C ASP A 256 25.45 3.20 23.79
N TYR A 257 26.09 2.02 23.85
CA TYR A 257 25.43 0.78 24.25
C TYR A 257 24.88 0.87 25.68
N TYR A 258 25.67 1.39 26.62
CA TYR A 258 25.26 1.49 28.02
C TYR A 258 24.20 2.57 28.20
N ASN A 259 24.34 3.72 27.54
CA ASN A 259 23.34 4.78 27.56
C ASN A 259 21.99 4.28 27.05
N LEU A 260 21.99 3.53 25.95
CA LEU A 260 20.76 2.99 25.38
C LEU A 260 20.17 1.86 26.23
N LEU A 261 21.00 0.98 26.78
CA LEU A 261 20.56 -0.06 27.72
C LEU A 261 19.92 0.56 28.97
N GLU A 262 20.52 1.61 29.52
CA GLU A 262 19.97 2.36 30.65
C GLU A 262 18.63 2.99 30.30
N PHE A 263 18.51 3.65 29.13
CA PHE A 263 17.25 4.19 28.63
C PHE A 263 16.15 3.12 28.52
N LEU A 264 16.42 2.02 27.81
CA LEU A 264 15.44 0.96 27.60
C LEU A 264 15.00 0.32 28.93
N ALA A 265 15.96 0.08 29.83
CA ALA A 265 15.67 -0.51 31.14
C ALA A 265 14.91 0.47 32.06
N ALA A 266 15.20 1.76 31.97
CA ALA A 266 14.46 2.80 32.68
C ALA A 266 13.01 2.91 32.16
N GLU A 267 12.81 2.95 30.84
CA GLU A 267 11.45 2.98 30.25
C GLU A 267 10.66 1.70 30.53
N ARG A 268 11.30 0.53 30.53
CA ARG A 268 10.63 -0.71 30.96
C ARG A 268 10.20 -0.65 32.42
N ARG A 269 11.01 -0.05 33.30
CA ARG A 269 10.76 0.04 34.74
C ARG A 269 9.67 1.06 35.05
N ASP A 270 9.82 2.29 34.59
CA ASP A 270 8.93 3.42 34.86
C ASP A 270 8.61 4.13 33.54
N PRO A 271 7.61 3.66 32.76
CA PRO A 271 7.32 4.19 31.44
C PRO A 271 6.99 5.69 31.48
N ARG A 272 7.84 6.52 30.87
CA ARG A 272 7.64 7.98 30.81
C ARG A 272 7.15 8.44 29.46
N ILE A 273 7.57 7.79 28.38
CA ILE A 273 7.14 8.14 27.03
C ILE A 273 5.73 7.58 26.81
N HIS A 274 4.75 8.47 26.62
CA HIS A 274 3.35 8.06 26.48
C HIS A 274 3.13 7.18 25.25
N CYS A 275 2.24 6.18 25.35
CA CYS A 275 1.98 5.19 24.29
C CYS A 275 3.22 4.42 23.80
N CYS A 276 4.31 4.41 24.57
CA CYS A 276 5.48 3.58 24.33
C CYS A 276 5.45 2.36 25.26
N ARG A 277 5.76 1.18 24.71
CA ARG A 277 5.98 -0.04 25.49
C ARG A 277 7.38 -0.56 25.19
N VAL A 278 8.16 -0.80 26.24
CA VAL A 278 9.50 -1.40 26.13
C VAL A 278 9.51 -2.72 26.88
N GLU A 279 9.80 -3.80 26.16
CA GLU A 279 10.07 -5.11 26.71
C GLU A 279 11.57 -5.42 26.57
N LEU A 280 12.13 -6.06 27.60
CA LEU A 280 13.53 -6.46 27.62
C LEU A 280 13.65 -7.90 28.07
N HIS A 281 14.61 -8.63 27.52
CA HIS A 281 14.91 -9.99 27.91
C HIS A 281 16.42 -10.19 27.91
N GLY A 282 16.92 -10.88 28.93
CA GLY A 282 18.27 -11.40 28.94
C GLY A 282 18.43 -12.44 27.84
N PRO A 283 19.48 -12.37 27.00
CA PRO A 283 19.73 -13.42 26.01
C PRO A 283 20.12 -14.75 26.68
N THR A 284 20.57 -14.71 27.93
CA THR A 284 20.89 -15.85 28.79
C THR A 284 20.10 -15.80 30.09
N PHE A 285 20.06 -16.93 30.81
CA PHE A 285 19.42 -16.99 32.13
C PHE A 285 20.10 -16.08 33.17
N GLU A 286 21.44 -15.98 33.14
CA GLU A 286 22.18 -15.07 34.03
C GLU A 286 21.86 -13.60 33.73
N ASP A 287 21.80 -13.23 32.45
CA ASP A 287 21.42 -11.87 32.05
C ASP A 287 19.98 -11.55 32.45
N GLU A 288 19.06 -12.52 32.33
CA GLU A 288 17.68 -12.35 32.77
C GLU A 288 17.62 -12.13 34.30
N GLN A 289 18.42 -12.87 35.08
CA GLN A 289 18.51 -12.65 36.53
C GLN A 289 19.01 -11.23 36.86
N TYR A 290 20.10 -10.78 36.25
CA TYR A 290 20.60 -9.42 36.47
C TYR A 290 19.60 -8.34 36.04
N LEU A 291 18.88 -8.56 34.95
CA LEU A 291 17.84 -7.66 34.47
C LEU A 291 16.67 -7.58 35.46
N GLN A 292 16.17 -8.73 35.96
CA GLN A 292 15.10 -8.77 36.96
C GLN A 292 15.53 -8.14 38.29
N GLU A 293 16.79 -8.36 38.72
CA GLU A 293 17.37 -7.69 39.89
C GLU A 293 17.40 -6.16 39.69
N ALA A 294 17.85 -5.70 38.51
CA ALA A 294 17.92 -4.28 38.19
C ALA A 294 16.52 -3.64 38.19
N LEU A 295 15.53 -4.26 37.55
CA LEU A 295 14.15 -3.76 37.51
C LEU A 295 13.50 -3.75 38.90
N SER A 296 13.95 -4.60 39.81
CA SER A 296 13.44 -4.70 41.19
C SER A 296 14.02 -3.65 42.15
N VAL A 297 15.05 -2.89 41.76
CA VAL A 297 15.69 -1.88 42.62
C VAL A 297 14.67 -0.82 43.08
N GLU A 298 14.51 -0.72 44.40
CA GLU A 298 13.67 0.26 45.09
C GLU A 298 12.19 0.25 44.65
N THR A 299 11.64 -0.93 44.34
CA THR A 299 10.23 -1.10 43.93
C THR A 299 9.27 -0.96 45.12
N VAL A 300 8.84 0.27 45.40
CA VAL A 300 7.63 0.54 46.19
C VAL A 300 6.62 1.25 45.27
N LEU A 301 5.52 0.56 44.96
CA LEU A 301 4.42 1.09 44.15
C LEU A 301 3.74 2.26 44.87
N VAL A 302 3.44 3.34 44.16
CA VAL A 302 2.63 4.44 44.71
C VAL A 302 1.15 4.13 44.49
N GLU A 303 0.40 3.93 45.58
CA GLU A 303 -1.07 4.04 45.57
C GLU A 303 -1.44 5.53 45.50
N GLY A 304 -1.50 6.09 44.29
CA GLY A 304 -1.97 7.45 44.02
C GLY A 304 -3.36 7.42 43.38
N PRO A 305 -4.16 8.52 43.48
CA PRO A 305 -5.44 8.60 42.79
C PRO A 305 -5.21 8.41 41.29
N ILE A 306 -5.97 7.48 40.72
CA ILE A 306 -5.92 7.11 39.30
C ILE A 306 -6.26 8.36 38.49
N VAL A 307 -5.25 8.95 37.85
CA VAL A 307 -5.51 9.87 36.73
C VAL A 307 -5.89 8.96 35.57
N GLU A 308 -7.11 9.11 35.05
CA GLU A 308 -7.66 8.34 33.94
C GLU A 308 -6.60 8.18 32.83
N GLY A 309 -6.25 6.93 32.49
CA GLY A 309 -5.26 6.58 31.48
C GLY A 309 -3.88 6.15 31.99
N THR A 310 -3.63 6.12 33.31
CA THR A 310 -2.38 5.59 33.86
C THR A 310 -2.60 4.29 34.62
N LEU A 311 -1.92 3.23 34.17
CA LEU A 311 -1.85 1.95 34.88
C LEU A 311 -1.48 2.19 36.36
N ALA A 312 -2.30 1.66 37.25
CA ALA A 312 -2.07 1.69 38.69
C ALA A 312 -0.70 1.07 39.03
N GLY A 313 0.02 1.69 39.97
CA GLY A 313 1.30 1.18 40.46
C GLY A 313 2.53 1.64 39.67
N ARG A 314 2.73 2.95 39.49
CA ARG A 314 3.99 3.46 38.97
C ARG A 314 5.12 3.30 40.02
N PRO A 315 6.29 2.74 39.65
CA PRO A 315 7.43 2.71 40.54
C PRO A 315 7.98 4.12 40.76
N ARG A 316 8.58 4.35 41.93
CA ARG A 316 9.20 5.64 42.25
C ARG A 316 10.48 5.87 41.41
N PRO A 317 10.82 7.14 41.11
CA PRO A 317 12.14 7.50 40.60
C PRO A 317 13.23 6.91 41.51
N LEU A 318 14.33 6.41 40.91
CA LEU A 318 15.45 5.84 41.66
C LEU A 318 16.14 6.90 42.53
N SER A 319 16.54 6.52 43.74
CA SER A 319 17.46 7.32 44.55
C SER A 319 18.86 7.35 43.91
N PRO A 320 19.75 8.29 44.30
CA PRO A 320 21.13 8.30 43.80
C PRO A 320 21.95 7.03 44.10
N GLU A 321 21.60 6.29 45.17
CA GLU A 321 22.19 4.99 45.47
C GLU A 321 21.56 3.90 44.60
N GLY A 322 20.22 3.89 44.49
CA GLY A 322 19.48 2.97 43.64
C GLY A 322 19.92 3.05 42.17
N ALA A 323 20.12 4.26 41.65
CA ALA A 323 20.64 4.48 40.30
C ALA A 323 22.05 3.90 40.10
N ARG A 324 22.94 4.02 41.11
CA ARG A 324 24.28 3.42 41.05
C ARG A 324 24.23 1.89 41.03
N ILE A 325 23.38 1.30 41.87
CA ILE A 325 23.17 -0.16 41.92
C ILE A 325 22.58 -0.66 40.60
N PHE A 326 21.54 0.01 40.11
CA PHE A 326 20.86 -0.27 38.84
C PHE A 326 21.87 -0.33 37.68
N ARG A 327 22.65 0.73 37.50
CA ARG A 327 23.70 0.79 36.46
C ARG A 327 24.76 -0.29 36.62
N SER A 328 25.15 -0.59 37.87
CA SER A 328 26.12 -1.65 38.14
C SER A 328 25.62 -3.04 37.72
N LEU A 329 24.34 -3.33 37.93
CA LEU A 329 23.71 -4.59 37.49
C LEU A 329 23.63 -4.68 35.97
N LEU A 330 23.18 -3.62 35.30
CA LEU A 330 23.11 -3.58 33.83
C LEU A 330 24.49 -3.80 33.17
N ARG A 331 25.57 -3.27 33.76
CA ARG A 331 26.94 -3.45 33.26
C ARG A 331 27.48 -4.88 33.39
N LYS A 332 26.86 -5.73 34.20
CA LYS A 332 27.23 -7.16 34.31
C LYS A 332 26.68 -8.00 33.18
N MET A 333 25.63 -7.52 32.51
CA MET A 333 24.95 -8.26 31.45
C MET A 333 25.83 -8.40 30.21
N SER A 334 25.67 -9.51 29.48
CA SER A 334 26.33 -9.80 28.20
C SER A 334 25.58 -9.24 26.98
N GLY A 335 24.33 -8.82 27.16
CA GLY A 335 23.48 -8.22 26.13
C GLY A 335 22.02 -8.14 26.57
N VAL A 336 21.16 -7.61 25.70
CA VAL A 336 19.69 -7.61 25.84
C VAL A 336 19.01 -7.92 24.52
N ARG A 337 17.84 -8.55 24.60
CA ARG A 337 16.84 -8.51 23.53
C ARG A 337 15.79 -7.50 23.93
N ALA A 338 15.52 -6.53 23.06
CA ALA A 338 14.59 -5.46 23.33
C ALA A 338 13.47 -5.46 22.29
N GLU A 339 12.27 -5.18 22.72
CA GLU A 339 11.15 -4.87 21.84
C GLU A 339 10.59 -3.52 22.25
N VAL A 340 10.63 -2.56 21.32
CA VAL A 340 10.09 -1.22 21.53
C VAL A 340 8.89 -1.08 20.61
N GLN A 341 7.72 -0.88 21.22
CA GLN A 341 6.47 -0.68 20.50
C GLN A 341 5.99 0.76 20.69
N PHE A 342 5.82 1.48 19.60
CA PHE A 342 5.36 2.87 19.62
C PHE A 342 4.80 3.32 18.27
N PRO A 343 3.71 4.12 18.25
CA PRO A 343 2.74 4.29 19.32
C PRO A 343 1.81 3.07 19.46
N VAL A 344 1.48 2.68 20.68
CA VAL A 344 0.51 1.61 20.97
C VAL A 344 -0.60 2.09 21.92
N ASN A 345 -1.81 1.59 21.73
CA ASN A 345 -2.88 1.78 22.68
C ASN A 345 -2.65 0.89 23.91
N LEU A 346 -2.32 1.54 25.03
CA LEU A 346 -2.05 0.84 26.29
C LEU A 346 -3.33 0.33 26.98
N ALA A 347 -4.51 0.78 26.55
CA ALA A 347 -5.80 0.37 27.12
C ALA A 347 -6.36 -0.94 26.52
N ASP A 348 -5.93 -1.31 25.30
CA ASP A 348 -6.35 -2.54 24.62
C ASP A 348 -5.10 -3.33 24.18
N PRO A 349 -4.64 -4.32 24.95
CA PRO A 349 -3.44 -5.09 24.62
C PRO A 349 -3.64 -6.06 23.44
N ASP A 350 -4.86 -6.43 23.08
CA ASP A 350 -5.16 -7.42 22.04
C ASP A 350 -5.42 -6.77 20.67
N HIS A 351 -5.98 -5.55 20.63
CA HIS A 351 -6.26 -4.81 19.37
C HIS A 351 -5.49 -3.47 19.25
N GLY A 352 -4.76 -3.06 20.28
CA GLY A 352 -4.18 -1.70 20.38
C GLY A 352 -2.98 -1.37 19.48
N GLN A 353 -2.57 -2.29 18.60
CA GLN A 353 -1.47 -2.05 17.65
C GLN A 353 -1.90 -1.24 16.41
N GLU A 354 -3.19 -1.30 16.02
CA GLU A 354 -3.69 -0.63 14.81
C GLU A 354 -4.23 0.79 15.08
N ASP A 355 -4.63 1.09 16.32
CA ASP A 355 -5.34 2.35 16.69
C ASP A 355 -4.58 3.65 16.39
N PHE A 356 -3.24 3.60 16.47
CA PHE A 356 -2.37 4.77 16.26
C PHE A 356 -1.46 4.62 15.05
N SER A 357 -1.62 3.54 14.28
CA SER A 357 -0.84 3.25 13.08
C SER A 357 -1.68 3.25 11.82
N VAL A 358 -3.00 3.48 11.92
CA VAL A 358 -3.92 3.53 10.79
C VAL A 358 -4.60 4.89 10.72
N LEU A 359 -4.63 5.48 9.52
CA LEU A 359 -5.52 6.58 9.18
C LEU A 359 -6.74 6.06 8.44
N GLY A 360 -7.93 6.45 8.88
CA GLY A 360 -9.19 6.22 8.15
C GLY A 360 -9.68 7.50 7.48
N PHE A 361 -10.21 7.37 6.28
CA PHE A 361 -10.75 8.45 5.45
C PHE A 361 -12.12 8.07 4.89
N ASP A 362 -13.03 9.04 4.84
CA ASP A 362 -14.26 8.91 4.08
C ASP A 362 -13.94 9.02 2.59
N LEU A 363 -14.35 8.02 1.80
CA LEU A 363 -14.05 7.91 0.38
C LEU A 363 -15.34 7.92 -0.44
N VAL A 364 -15.49 8.96 -1.26
CA VAL A 364 -16.60 9.09 -2.22
C VAL A 364 -16.04 9.13 -3.64
N TYR A 365 -16.65 8.39 -4.56
CA TYR A 365 -16.33 8.49 -5.99
C TYR A 365 -17.43 9.27 -6.70
N ASP A 366 -17.06 10.37 -7.35
CA ASP A 366 -17.92 11.16 -8.22
C ASP A 366 -17.80 10.62 -9.67
N PRO A 367 -18.83 9.95 -10.19
CA PRO A 367 -18.81 9.43 -11.56
C PRO A 367 -18.90 10.51 -12.64
N ASP A 368 -19.46 11.69 -12.33
CA ASP A 368 -19.60 12.77 -13.30
C ASP A 368 -18.26 13.49 -13.51
N ALA A 369 -17.54 13.72 -12.41
CA ALA A 369 -16.19 14.28 -12.45
C ALA A 369 -15.08 13.23 -12.74
N ASP A 370 -15.40 11.93 -12.66
CA ASP A 370 -14.47 10.79 -12.68
C ASP A 370 -13.34 10.93 -11.65
N ARG A 371 -13.69 11.27 -10.41
CA ARG A 371 -12.73 11.60 -9.34
C ARG A 371 -13.13 11.04 -7.99
N PHE A 372 -12.13 10.74 -7.17
CA PHE A 372 -12.33 10.44 -5.75
C PHE A 372 -12.34 11.73 -4.93
N LEU A 373 -13.10 11.72 -3.86
CA LEU A 373 -13.12 12.70 -2.79
C LEU A 373 -12.70 11.98 -1.51
N LEU A 374 -11.69 12.50 -0.84
CA LEU A 374 -11.12 11.97 0.40
C LEU A 374 -11.40 12.98 1.52
N ASP A 375 -12.30 12.63 2.43
CA ASP A 375 -12.99 13.55 3.36
C ASP A 375 -13.41 14.87 2.69
N ASP A 376 -14.21 14.75 1.62
CA ASP A 376 -14.70 15.86 0.78
C ASP A 376 -13.63 16.61 -0.04
N ALA A 377 -12.34 16.32 0.11
CA ALA A 377 -11.29 16.91 -0.71
C ALA A 377 -11.12 16.14 -2.03
N PRO A 378 -11.26 16.80 -3.21
CA PRO A 378 -11.07 16.13 -4.49
C PRO A 378 -9.62 15.68 -4.67
N VAL A 379 -9.44 14.44 -5.09
CA VAL A 379 -8.11 13.86 -5.35
C VAL A 379 -7.74 14.10 -6.81
N SER A 380 -6.74 14.94 -7.02
CA SER A 380 -6.11 15.17 -8.33
C SER A 380 -4.74 15.86 -8.16
N PRO A 381 -3.87 15.89 -9.19
CA PRO A 381 -2.59 16.60 -9.10
C PRO A 381 -2.73 18.10 -8.80
N VAL A 382 -3.83 18.72 -9.24
CA VAL A 382 -4.10 20.15 -9.05
C VAL A 382 -4.58 20.47 -7.63
N THR A 383 -5.23 19.50 -6.98
CA THR A 383 -5.83 19.64 -5.64
C THR A 383 -5.05 18.86 -4.58
N LEU A 384 -3.83 18.40 -4.91
CA LEU A 384 -2.98 17.63 -4.00
C LEU A 384 -2.78 18.36 -2.66
N GLN A 385 -2.63 19.68 -2.68
CA GLN A 385 -2.46 20.47 -1.45
C GLN A 385 -3.66 20.34 -0.50
N GLU A 386 -4.88 20.23 -1.01
CA GLU A 386 -6.09 20.04 -0.19
C GLU A 386 -6.08 18.66 0.48
N VAL A 387 -5.72 17.62 -0.28
CA VAL A 387 -5.56 16.24 0.23
C VAL A 387 -4.46 16.19 1.30
N VAL A 388 -3.33 16.87 1.07
CA VAL A 388 -2.22 16.97 2.02
C VAL A 388 -2.65 17.66 3.32
N LEU A 389 -3.51 18.67 3.26
CA LEU A 389 -4.07 19.33 4.46
C LEU A 389 -5.00 18.38 5.24
N VAL A 390 -5.83 17.60 4.55
CA VAL A 390 -6.68 16.58 5.19
C VAL A 390 -5.84 15.53 5.91
N ILE A 391 -4.83 14.98 5.22
CA ILE A 391 -3.89 14.01 5.80
C ILE A 391 -3.17 14.62 7.01
N GLY A 392 -2.62 15.82 6.86
CA GLY A 392 -1.91 16.52 7.94
C GLY A 392 -2.80 16.78 9.14
N SER A 393 -4.07 17.12 8.93
CA SER A 393 -5.04 17.30 10.00
C SER A 393 -5.28 16.00 10.78
N LYS A 394 -5.43 14.86 10.09
CA LYS A 394 -5.61 13.57 10.77
C LYS A 394 -4.35 13.08 11.47
N LEU A 395 -3.18 13.26 10.85
CA LEU A 395 -1.89 12.94 11.49
C LEU A 395 -1.68 13.78 12.74
N LEU A 396 -2.00 15.08 12.70
CA LEU A 396 -1.96 15.97 13.86
C LEU A 396 -2.94 15.50 14.96
N ALA A 397 -4.16 15.12 14.58
CA ALA A 397 -5.15 14.58 15.50
C ALA A 397 -4.67 13.27 16.15
N LEU A 398 -4.03 12.38 15.40
CA LEU A 398 -3.38 11.18 15.93
C LEU A 398 -2.25 11.56 16.90
N SER A 399 -1.35 12.46 16.52
CA SER A 399 -0.25 12.90 17.40
C SER A 399 -0.76 13.50 18.71
N ARG A 400 -1.84 14.29 18.68
CA ARG A 400 -2.50 14.82 19.89
C ARG A 400 -3.02 13.71 20.80
N ARG A 401 -3.56 12.62 20.24
CA ARG A 401 -4.05 11.46 21.02
C ARG A 401 -2.90 10.68 21.67
N VAL A 402 -1.76 10.62 21.01
CA VAL A 402 -0.54 9.92 21.46
C VAL A 402 0.31 10.82 22.40
N TYR A 403 -0.06 12.08 22.59
CA TYR A 403 0.66 13.02 23.45
C TYR A 403 0.23 12.89 24.93
N PRO A 404 1.15 12.97 25.92
CA PRO A 404 0.83 12.72 27.33
C PRO A 404 -0.29 13.59 27.91
N ARG A 405 -0.47 14.81 27.39
CA ARG A 405 -1.51 15.76 27.82
C ARG A 405 -2.14 16.41 26.59
N PRO A 406 -3.20 15.82 26.01
CA PRO A 406 -3.77 16.30 24.74
C PRO A 406 -4.15 17.79 24.73
N ALA A 407 -4.62 18.33 25.85
CA ALA A 407 -4.99 19.74 25.98
C ALA A 407 -3.80 20.73 25.97
N SER A 408 -2.58 20.23 26.18
CA SER A 408 -1.35 21.04 26.14
C SER A 408 -0.45 20.64 24.98
N PHE A 409 -1.01 20.04 23.92
CA PHE A 409 -0.25 19.74 22.71
C PHE A 409 0.34 21.04 22.13
N PRO A 410 1.63 21.07 21.76
CA PRO A 410 2.28 22.30 21.32
C PRO A 410 1.82 22.70 19.92
N GLU A 411 1.13 23.83 19.80
CA GLU A 411 0.67 24.43 18.53
C GLU A 411 1.23 25.84 18.36
N PRO A 412 2.55 25.97 18.15
CA PRO A 412 3.17 27.26 17.94
C PRO A 412 2.83 27.83 16.57
N ASP A 413 2.90 29.15 16.45
CA ASP A 413 3.18 29.78 15.16
C ASP A 413 4.60 29.39 14.75
N VAL A 414 4.72 28.58 13.70
CA VAL A 414 6.01 28.02 13.25
C VAL A 414 6.99 29.13 12.89
N GLY A 415 6.54 30.17 12.18
CA GLY A 415 7.42 31.28 11.78
C GLY A 415 7.93 32.07 12.98
N ARG A 416 7.06 32.32 13.96
CA ARG A 416 7.48 32.96 15.22
C ARG A 416 8.44 32.08 16.01
N LEU A 417 8.19 30.77 16.09
CA LEU A 417 9.05 29.85 16.82
C LEU A 417 10.45 29.75 16.17
N GLU A 418 10.52 29.76 14.84
CA GLU A 418 11.78 29.87 14.10
C GLU A 418 12.52 31.16 14.48
N GLU A 419 11.85 32.31 14.48
CA GLU A 419 12.45 33.59 14.89
C GLU A 419 12.99 33.55 16.32
N GLU A 420 12.24 32.96 17.26
CA GLU A 420 12.66 32.79 18.66
C GLU A 420 13.90 31.91 18.78
N VAL A 421 13.98 30.80 18.04
CA VAL A 421 15.16 29.93 18.01
C VAL A 421 16.38 30.68 17.44
N HIS A 422 16.22 31.40 16.32
CA HIS A 422 17.31 32.18 15.74
C HIS A 422 17.79 33.28 16.69
N ALA A 423 16.87 33.93 17.43
CA ALA A 423 17.21 34.92 18.43
C ALA A 423 18.00 34.31 19.61
N LEU A 424 17.61 33.12 20.09
CA LEU A 424 18.33 32.41 21.14
C LEU A 424 19.74 32.00 20.68
N MET A 425 19.86 31.44 19.48
CA MET A 425 21.16 31.10 18.89
C MET A 425 22.06 32.34 18.73
N ALA A 426 21.50 33.47 18.27
CA ALA A 426 22.24 34.72 18.14
C ALA A 426 22.71 35.28 19.50
N ARG A 427 21.92 35.10 20.57
CA ARG A 427 22.31 35.45 21.94
C ARG A 427 23.46 34.58 22.44
N THR A 428 23.45 33.28 22.17
CA THR A 428 24.56 32.37 22.52
C THR A 428 25.85 32.64 21.76
N GLY A 429 25.78 33.33 20.61
CA GLY A 429 26.98 33.84 19.93
C GLY A 429 27.60 35.09 20.58
N ARG A 430 26.89 35.72 21.53
CA ARG A 430 27.28 36.97 22.22
C ARG A 430 27.48 36.81 23.72
N GLU A 431 26.80 35.84 24.35
CA GLU A 431 26.87 35.46 25.78
C GLU A 431 27.38 34.01 25.91
N GLU A 432 27.85 33.57 27.09
CA GLU A 432 28.24 32.17 27.32
C GLU A 432 27.02 31.23 27.19
N LEU A 433 27.15 30.16 26.39
CA LEU A 433 26.14 29.12 26.23
C LEU A 433 25.92 28.40 27.56
N THR A 434 24.80 28.66 28.23
CA THR A 434 24.41 27.91 29.44
C THR A 434 23.62 26.66 29.08
N GLU A 435 23.63 25.67 29.98
CA GLU A 435 22.87 24.43 29.81
C GLU A 435 21.35 24.69 29.68
N GLU A 436 20.83 25.69 30.40
CA GLU A 436 19.42 26.09 30.34
C GLU A 436 19.04 26.62 28.94
N ILE A 437 19.88 27.49 28.36
CA ILE A 437 19.64 28.04 27.02
C ILE A 437 19.76 26.95 25.96
N ALA A 438 20.77 26.08 26.07
CA ALA A 438 20.93 24.95 25.17
C ALA A 438 19.69 24.05 25.20
N ARG A 439 19.17 23.74 26.39
CA ARG A 439 17.96 22.93 26.58
C ARG A 439 16.72 23.59 25.98
N GLU A 440 16.54 24.89 26.18
CA GLU A 440 15.44 25.64 25.57
C GLU A 440 15.50 25.59 24.04
N ILE A 441 16.68 25.79 23.46
CA ILE A 441 16.89 25.71 22.01
C ILE A 441 16.51 24.31 21.50
N VAL A 442 17.02 23.23 22.12
CA VAL A 442 16.74 21.86 21.68
C VAL A 442 15.26 21.50 21.82
N ALA A 443 14.58 21.99 22.86
CA ALA A 443 13.15 21.77 23.04
C ALA A 443 12.33 22.47 21.94
N LYS A 444 12.63 23.74 21.63
CA LYS A 444 11.97 24.49 20.56
C LYS A 444 12.23 23.86 19.19
N ILE A 445 13.47 23.44 18.91
CA ILE A 445 13.83 22.70 17.68
C ILE A 445 13.04 21.40 17.59
N THR A 446 12.90 20.64 18.68
CA THR A 446 12.13 19.39 18.66
C THR A 446 10.67 19.59 18.25
N VAL A 447 10.06 20.71 18.65
CA VAL A 447 8.70 21.07 18.20
C VAL A 447 8.71 21.46 16.71
N LEU A 448 9.68 22.25 16.25
CA LEU A 448 9.82 22.61 14.83
C LEU A 448 10.03 21.38 13.93
N ASP A 449 10.97 20.50 14.29
CA ASP A 449 11.27 19.24 13.60
C ASP A 449 10.01 18.38 13.45
N TYR A 450 9.17 18.33 14.49
CA TYR A 450 7.89 17.62 14.43
C TYR A 450 6.97 18.22 13.34
N TYR A 451 6.73 19.53 13.34
CA TYR A 451 5.85 20.15 12.33
C TYR A 451 6.41 20.07 10.91
N GLU A 452 7.72 20.19 10.76
CA GLU A 452 8.37 19.97 9.47
C GLU A 452 8.18 18.51 9.00
N SER A 453 8.39 17.55 9.89
CA SER A 453 8.19 16.13 9.55
C SER A 453 6.74 15.78 9.25
N LEU A 454 5.79 16.38 9.96
CA LEU A 454 4.36 16.25 9.71
C LEU A 454 4.01 16.75 8.31
N ALA A 455 4.49 17.94 7.93
CA ALA A 455 4.24 18.50 6.61
C ALA A 455 4.84 17.64 5.48
N ARG A 456 6.10 17.22 5.64
CA ARG A 456 6.81 16.37 4.67
C ARG A 456 6.14 15.02 4.51
N TYR A 457 5.79 14.36 5.62
CA TYR A 457 5.12 13.06 5.57
C TYR A 457 3.71 13.16 5.00
N SER A 458 2.96 14.20 5.35
CA SER A 458 1.63 14.45 4.75
C SER A 458 1.71 14.61 3.24
N PHE A 459 2.72 15.32 2.74
CA PHE A 459 2.96 15.50 1.31
C PHE A 459 3.31 14.17 0.62
N SER A 460 4.30 13.44 1.13
CA SER A 460 4.69 12.15 0.56
C SER A 460 3.55 11.13 0.60
N LEU A 461 2.77 11.09 1.67
CA LEU A 461 1.60 10.21 1.76
C LEU A 461 0.51 10.63 0.77
N GLY A 462 0.29 11.95 0.61
CA GLY A 462 -0.63 12.50 -0.38
C GLY A 462 -0.27 12.11 -1.81
N GLU A 463 1.01 12.19 -2.18
CA GLU A 463 1.48 11.74 -3.50
C GLU A 463 1.24 10.24 -3.72
N GLN A 464 1.48 9.40 -2.72
CA GLN A 464 1.25 7.97 -2.83
C GLN A 464 -0.23 7.60 -2.88
N LEU A 465 -1.08 8.29 -2.12
CA LEU A 465 -2.53 8.11 -2.21
C LEU A 465 -3.10 8.60 -3.54
N LEU A 466 -2.57 9.71 -4.08
CA LEU A 466 -2.91 10.17 -5.43
C LEU A 466 -2.53 9.13 -6.48
N ALA A 467 -1.29 8.63 -6.45
CA ALA A 467 -0.81 7.60 -7.37
C ALA A 467 -1.62 6.30 -7.27
N TYR A 468 -2.04 5.92 -6.05
CA TYR A 468 -2.92 4.78 -5.82
C TYR A 468 -4.33 5.01 -6.41
N LEU A 469 -4.96 6.15 -6.12
CA LEU A 469 -6.33 6.44 -6.54
C LEU A 469 -6.47 6.75 -8.04
N GLU A 470 -5.43 7.27 -8.68
CA GLU A 470 -5.37 7.48 -10.14
C GLU A 470 -4.73 6.30 -10.90
N GLY A 471 -4.25 5.30 -10.16
CA GLY A 471 -3.51 4.17 -10.70
C GLY A 471 -4.33 3.17 -11.51
N GLU A 472 -3.62 2.21 -12.09
CA GLU A 472 -4.20 1.06 -12.76
C GLU A 472 -3.79 -0.25 -12.05
N HIS A 473 -4.72 -1.19 -12.00
CA HIS A 473 -4.56 -2.52 -11.42
C HIS A 473 -4.83 -3.58 -12.48
N VAL A 474 -4.06 -4.67 -12.40
CA VAL A 474 -4.26 -5.81 -13.30
C VAL A 474 -5.17 -6.82 -12.63
N VAL A 475 -6.34 -7.06 -13.22
CA VAL A 475 -7.26 -8.13 -12.82
C VAL A 475 -7.17 -9.26 -13.82
N THR A 476 -7.17 -10.51 -13.34
CA THR A 476 -7.25 -11.65 -14.24
C THR A 476 -8.54 -12.43 -14.15
N LEU A 477 -8.98 -12.97 -15.30
CA LEU A 477 -10.14 -13.83 -15.39
C LEU A 477 -9.91 -14.96 -16.40
N PRO A 478 -10.40 -16.18 -16.11
CA PRO A 478 -10.31 -17.30 -17.04
C PRO A 478 -11.29 -17.14 -18.20
N ILE A 479 -10.81 -17.36 -19.43
CA ILE A 479 -11.61 -17.26 -20.65
C ILE A 479 -11.15 -18.30 -21.69
N PRO A 480 -12.06 -18.95 -22.44
CA PRO A 480 -11.67 -19.76 -23.59
C PRO A 480 -10.82 -18.96 -24.59
N ARG A 481 -9.76 -19.56 -25.11
CA ARG A 481 -8.77 -18.85 -25.94
C ARG A 481 -9.40 -18.29 -27.23
N VAL A 482 -10.40 -18.97 -27.78
CA VAL A 482 -11.21 -18.46 -28.91
C VAL A 482 -12.02 -17.22 -28.57
N LEU A 483 -12.63 -17.17 -27.38
CA LEU A 483 -13.40 -16.01 -26.93
C LEU A 483 -12.49 -14.84 -26.57
N LEU A 484 -11.27 -15.09 -26.09
CA LEU A 484 -10.27 -14.05 -25.85
C LEU A 484 -9.85 -13.34 -27.14
N ALA A 485 -9.63 -14.07 -28.23
CA ALA A 485 -9.32 -13.45 -29.52
C ALA A 485 -10.47 -12.56 -30.01
N LEU A 486 -11.72 -13.01 -29.86
CA LEU A 486 -12.92 -12.23 -30.20
C LEU A 486 -13.13 -11.03 -29.27
N LEU A 487 -12.82 -11.17 -27.98
CA LEU A 487 -12.87 -10.07 -27.02
C LEU A 487 -11.84 -8.99 -27.38
N ASN A 488 -10.61 -9.40 -27.66
CA ASN A 488 -9.51 -8.51 -28.04
C ASN A 488 -9.79 -7.74 -29.34
N GLU A 489 -10.54 -8.34 -30.26
CA GLU A 489 -11.10 -7.68 -31.44
C GLU A 489 -12.27 -6.76 -31.08
N GLY A 490 -13.18 -7.21 -30.22
CA GLY A 490 -14.31 -6.43 -29.72
C GLY A 490 -13.90 -5.14 -29.02
N LEU A 491 -12.68 -5.09 -28.50
CA LEU A 491 -12.08 -3.99 -27.76
C LEU A 491 -11.07 -3.15 -28.58
N GLU A 492 -10.90 -3.40 -29.89
CA GLU A 492 -9.86 -2.72 -30.69
C GLU A 492 -9.93 -1.18 -30.65
N HIS A 493 -11.10 -0.61 -30.37
CA HIS A 493 -11.33 0.84 -30.28
C HIS A 493 -11.80 1.32 -28.91
N GLN A 494 -11.84 0.44 -27.91
CA GLN A 494 -12.32 0.78 -26.57
C GLN A 494 -11.59 -0.08 -25.54
N SER A 495 -11.04 0.54 -24.50
CA SER A 495 -10.39 -0.25 -23.45
C SER A 495 -11.41 -1.08 -22.67
N ALA A 496 -10.97 -2.24 -22.14
CA ALA A 496 -11.82 -3.04 -21.25
C ALA A 496 -12.31 -2.23 -20.04
N ASP A 497 -11.47 -1.33 -19.53
CA ASP A 497 -11.76 -0.40 -18.45
C ASP A 497 -12.93 0.55 -18.79
N GLU A 498 -12.88 1.21 -19.95
CA GLU A 498 -13.96 2.10 -20.42
C GLU A 498 -15.30 1.36 -20.54
N ARG A 499 -15.26 0.14 -21.07
CA ARG A 499 -16.46 -0.68 -21.23
C ARG A 499 -17.04 -1.12 -19.88
N LEU A 500 -16.17 -1.56 -18.98
CA LEU A 500 -16.56 -1.93 -17.61
C LEU A 500 -17.16 -0.73 -16.88
N ARG A 501 -16.52 0.44 -16.95
CA ARG A 501 -17.02 1.66 -16.34
C ARG A 501 -18.39 2.05 -16.89
N ALA A 502 -18.59 1.98 -18.20
CA ALA A 502 -19.88 2.27 -18.83
C ALA A 502 -20.99 1.31 -18.35
N ALA A 503 -20.70 0.00 -18.29
CA ALA A 503 -21.64 -1.00 -17.80
C ALA A 503 -22.01 -0.74 -16.33
N LEU A 504 -21.02 -0.52 -15.46
CA LEU A 504 -21.22 -0.30 -14.03
C LEU A 504 -21.96 1.02 -13.72
N ARG A 505 -21.77 2.07 -14.53
CA ARG A 505 -22.52 3.34 -14.39
C ARG A 505 -24.00 3.17 -14.73
N SER A 506 -24.32 2.33 -15.71
CA SER A 506 -25.71 2.10 -16.13
C SER A 506 -26.53 1.29 -15.11
N GLU A 507 -25.87 0.61 -14.18
CA GLU A 507 -26.52 -0.23 -13.16
C GLU A 507 -26.72 0.50 -11.82
N GLY A 508 -25.95 1.56 -11.55
CA GLY A 508 -26.02 2.36 -10.32
C GLY A 508 -26.93 3.60 -10.39
N GLY A 509 -27.75 3.72 -11.45
CA GLY A 509 -28.67 4.83 -11.68
C GLY A 509 -30.11 4.54 -11.28
#